data_AF-A0A958IZF5-F1
#
_entry.id   AF-A0A958IZF5-F1
#
_cell.length_a   1.000
_cell.length_b   1.000
_cell.length_c   1.000
_cell.angle_alpha   90.00
_cell.angle_beta   90.00
_cell.angle_gamma   90.00
#
_symmetry.space_group_name_H-M   'P 1'
#
loop_
_entity.id
_entity.type
_entity.pdbx_description
1 polymer ?
#
loop_
_entity_poly.entity_id
_entity_poly.type
_entity_poly.pdbx_seq_one_letter_code
_entity_poly.pdbx_strand_id
1 'polypeptide(L)'
;METRSKWLKSLLFIVLVGVISGCSTLSQLAKMQKPEARVQNVRVTGLSFNTIDLMFDIDVRNPNTVGINLNSFDYNLNINGNSFLSGDNQDGLEIAANGQKTVNLPLTLKFSDIYNTFS
;
A
#
# COMPACT_ATOMS: atom_id res chain seq x y z
N MET A 1 -53.43 22.53 -13.93
CA MET A 1 -52.52 21.36 -14.02
C MET A 1 -51.23 21.63 -14.79
N GLU A 2 -51.09 22.75 -15.50
CA GLU A 2 -49.93 23.03 -16.37
C GLU A 2 -48.65 23.50 -15.65
N THR A 3 -48.77 24.12 -14.47
CA THR A 3 -47.64 24.67 -13.73
C THR A 3 -46.78 23.58 -13.08
N ARG A 4 -47.37 22.52 -12.53
CA ARG A 4 -46.61 21.40 -11.89
C ARG A 4 -45.66 20.67 -12.85
N SER A 5 -46.00 20.57 -14.15
CA SER A 5 -45.14 19.89 -15.13
C SER A 5 -43.93 20.71 -15.55
N LYS A 6 -44.03 22.05 -15.52
CA LYS A 6 -42.91 22.96 -15.85
C LYS A 6 -41.81 22.89 -14.79
N TRP A 7 -42.18 22.86 -13.52
CA TRP A 7 -41.24 22.68 -12.40
C TRP A 7 -40.60 21.28 -12.39
N LEU A 8 -41.36 20.24 -12.71
CA LEU A 8 -40.83 18.87 -12.79
C LEU A 8 -39.79 18.71 -13.90
N LYS A 9 -40.04 19.30 -15.08
CA LYS A 9 -39.09 19.31 -16.20
C LYS A 9 -37.84 20.14 -15.89
N SER A 10 -38.00 21.26 -15.19
CA SER A 10 -36.88 22.11 -14.78
C SER A 10 -35.99 21.41 -13.74
N LEU A 11 -36.59 20.71 -12.76
CA LEU A 11 -35.87 19.86 -11.81
C LEU A 11 -35.13 18.71 -12.52
N LEU A 12 -35.77 18.05 -13.48
CA LEU A 12 -35.15 16.98 -14.27
C LEU A 12 -33.92 17.48 -15.05
N PHE A 13 -34.00 18.71 -15.60
CA PHE A 13 -32.91 19.32 -16.35
C PHE A 13 -31.73 19.69 -15.45
N ILE A 14 -31.98 20.21 -14.24
CA ILE A 14 -30.93 20.54 -13.25
C ILE A 14 -30.20 19.28 -12.78
N VAL A 15 -30.95 18.19 -12.52
CA VAL A 15 -30.37 16.89 -12.17
C VAL A 15 -29.53 16.35 -13.32
N LEU A 16 -30.02 16.42 -14.56
CA LEU A 16 -29.29 15.96 -15.74
C LEU A 16 -27.97 16.73 -15.95
N VAL A 17 -27.96 18.05 -15.75
CA VAL A 17 -26.76 18.89 -15.84
C VAL A 17 -25.77 18.58 -14.71
N GLY A 18 -26.25 18.34 -13.48
CA GLY A 18 -25.41 17.98 -12.34
C GLY A 18 -24.69 16.62 -12.50
N VAL A 19 -25.31 15.65 -13.18
CA VAL A 19 -24.71 14.33 -13.42
C VAL A 19 -23.54 14.41 -14.42
N ILE A 20 -23.56 15.34 -15.37
CA ILE A 20 -22.50 15.47 -16.40
C ILE A 20 -21.21 16.07 -15.81
N SER A 21 -21.31 16.88 -14.76
CA SER A 21 -20.15 17.49 -14.08
C SER A 21 -19.35 16.52 -13.20
N GLY A 22 -19.91 15.35 -12.86
CA GLY A 22 -19.26 14.37 -11.98
C GLY A 22 -18.20 13.49 -12.66
N CYS A 23 -18.11 13.52 -13.99
CA CYS A 23 -17.29 12.57 -14.76
C CYS A 23 -15.77 12.89 -14.73
N SER A 24 -15.39 14.16 -14.54
CA SER A 24 -13.98 14.58 -14.49
C SER A 24 -13.25 14.09 -13.23
N THR A 25 -13.94 14.06 -12.09
CA THR A 25 -13.38 13.62 -10.81
C THR A 25 -13.10 12.11 -10.79
N LEU A 26 -13.96 11.29 -11.40
CA LEU A 26 -13.76 9.85 -11.51
C LEU A 26 -12.56 9.49 -12.41
N SER A 27 -12.33 10.29 -13.46
CA SER A 27 -11.22 10.12 -14.38
C SER A 27 -9.84 10.33 -13.72
N GLN A 28 -9.75 11.14 -12.66
CA GLN A 28 -8.53 11.31 -11.88
C GLN A 28 -8.22 10.10 -10.98
N LEU A 29 -9.24 9.45 -10.42
CA LEU A 29 -9.07 8.21 -9.64
C LEU A 29 -8.64 7.02 -10.50
N ALA A 30 -8.98 7.02 -11.80
CA ALA A 30 -8.55 5.98 -12.73
C ALA A 30 -7.03 6.00 -13.03
N LYS A 31 -6.31 7.05 -12.64
CA LYS A 31 -4.85 7.22 -12.88
C LYS A 31 -3.99 6.92 -11.64
N MET A 32 -4.48 6.11 -10.70
CA MET A 32 -3.69 5.70 -9.54
C MET A 32 -2.46 4.89 -9.96
N GLN A 33 -1.30 5.31 -9.49
CA GLN A 33 -0.01 4.67 -9.71
C GLN A 33 0.32 3.74 -8.53
N LYS A 34 1.03 2.64 -8.80
CA LYS A 34 1.50 1.74 -7.76
C LYS A 34 2.54 2.47 -6.88
N PRO A 35 2.42 2.41 -5.54
CA PRO A 35 3.46 2.89 -4.64
C PRO A 35 4.79 2.18 -4.89
N GLU A 36 5.89 2.89 -4.66
CA GLU A 36 7.24 2.35 -4.77
C GLU A 36 7.73 1.99 -3.37
N ALA A 37 8.24 0.77 -3.17
CA ALA A 37 8.89 0.35 -1.93
C ALA A 37 10.37 0.04 -2.23
N ARG A 38 11.28 0.56 -1.41
CA ARG A 38 12.73 0.36 -1.55
C ARG A 38 13.35 0.05 -0.21
N VAL A 39 14.22 -0.96 -0.15
CA VAL A 39 15.04 -1.20 1.03
C VAL A 39 16.11 -0.12 1.09
N GLN A 40 16.05 0.75 2.09
CA GLN A 40 17.05 1.79 2.30
C GLN A 40 18.22 1.30 3.13
N ASN A 41 17.95 0.46 4.13
CA ASN A 41 18.98 -0.07 5.00
C ASN A 41 18.60 -1.45 5.55
N VAL A 42 19.60 -2.22 5.94
CA VAL A 42 19.45 -3.48 6.66
C VAL A 42 20.44 -3.46 7.82
N ARG A 43 19.91 -3.61 9.04
CA ARG A 43 20.72 -3.52 10.26
C ARG A 43 20.63 -4.83 11.04
N VAL A 44 21.75 -5.27 11.59
CA VAL A 44 21.76 -6.38 12.56
C VAL A 44 21.33 -5.83 13.92
N THR A 45 20.25 -6.36 14.47
CA THR A 45 19.73 -5.96 15.79
C THR A 45 20.05 -6.97 16.88
N GLY A 46 20.40 -8.19 16.50
CA GLY A 46 20.70 -9.28 17.41
C GLY A 46 21.48 -10.39 16.72
N LEU A 47 22.31 -11.08 17.49
CA LEU A 47 23.09 -12.22 17.03
C LEU A 47 23.17 -13.24 18.15
N SER A 48 22.90 -14.50 17.84
CA SER A 48 23.01 -15.64 18.74
C SER A 48 23.78 -16.77 18.06
N PHE A 49 24.02 -17.89 18.77
CA PHE A 49 24.69 -19.06 18.18
C PHE A 49 23.91 -19.70 17.03
N ASN A 50 22.59 -19.46 16.95
CA ASN A 50 21.70 -20.15 16.01
C ASN A 50 20.95 -19.19 15.07
N THR A 51 20.90 -17.89 15.39
CA THR A 51 20.09 -16.90 14.68
C THR A 51 20.81 -15.58 14.48
N ILE A 52 20.36 -14.85 13.47
CA ILE A 52 20.65 -13.44 13.25
C ILE A 52 19.33 -12.68 13.14
N ASP A 53 19.20 -11.60 13.90
CA ASP A 53 18.05 -10.70 13.84
C ASP A 53 18.40 -9.48 12.99
N LEU A 54 17.58 -9.22 11.99
CA LEU A 54 17.74 -8.15 11.02
C LEU A 54 16.55 -7.18 11.10
N MET A 55 16.84 -5.90 10.95
CA MET A 55 15.85 -4.85 10.77
C MET A 55 15.98 -4.29 9.37
N PHE A 56 14.95 -4.44 8.55
CA PHE A 56 14.87 -3.84 7.24
C PHE A 56 14.17 -2.50 7.35
N ASP A 57 14.85 -1.43 6.95
CA ASP A 57 14.27 -0.10 6.84
C ASP A 57 13.78 0.07 5.41
N ILE A 58 12.47 -0.11 5.20
CA ILE A 58 11.82 -0.08 3.88
C ILE A 58 11.13 1.26 3.70
N ASP A 59 11.53 1.98 2.68
CA ASP A 59 11.00 3.28 2.34
C ASP A 59 9.90 3.13 1.29
N VAL A 60 8.68 3.53 1.65
CA VAL A 60 7.48 3.41 0.82
C VAL A 60 7.01 4.79 0.39
N ARG A 61 7.03 5.05 -0.91
CA ARG A 61 6.62 6.31 -1.54
C ARG A 61 5.26 6.17 -2.23
N ASN A 62 4.32 7.02 -1.85
CA ASN A 62 3.01 7.12 -2.49
C ASN A 62 3.00 8.29 -3.49
N PRO A 63 3.07 8.04 -4.81
CA PRO A 63 3.01 9.11 -5.81
C PRO A 63 1.61 9.69 -6.03
N ASN A 64 0.58 9.13 -5.38
CA ASN A 64 -0.81 9.51 -5.62
C ASN A 64 -1.25 10.68 -4.73
N THR A 65 -2.19 11.47 -5.23
CA THR A 65 -2.85 12.55 -4.48
C THR A 65 -3.85 12.07 -3.43
N VAL A 66 -4.01 10.74 -3.30
CA VAL A 66 -4.86 10.08 -2.31
C VAL A 66 -3.96 9.31 -1.34
N GLY A 67 -4.20 9.47 -0.04
CA GLY A 67 -3.48 8.73 0.99
C GLY A 67 -3.83 7.24 1.00
N ILE A 68 -2.91 6.43 1.51
CA ILE A 68 -3.07 4.99 1.64
C ILE A 68 -3.19 4.67 3.13
N ASN A 69 -4.21 3.90 3.50
CA ASN A 69 -4.35 3.36 4.84
C ASN A 69 -4.55 1.85 4.72
N LEU A 70 -3.53 1.08 5.10
CA LEU A 70 -3.56 -0.38 5.12
C LEU A 70 -3.82 -0.85 6.54
N ASN A 71 -4.78 -1.76 6.71
CA ASN A 71 -5.01 -2.42 8.00
C ASN A 71 -3.93 -3.45 8.31
N SER A 72 -3.42 -4.13 7.28
CA SER A 72 -2.38 -5.13 7.37
C SER A 72 -1.63 -5.23 6.05
N PHE A 73 -0.45 -5.87 6.08
CA PHE A 73 0.27 -6.25 4.88
C PHE A 73 1.07 -7.53 5.11
N ASP A 74 1.17 -8.34 4.07
CA ASP A 74 2.00 -9.54 4.06
C ASP A 74 3.38 -9.25 3.48
N TYR A 75 4.36 -10.03 3.90
CA TYR A 75 5.72 -10.00 3.35
C TYR A 75 6.25 -11.41 3.15
N ASN A 76 7.08 -11.57 2.12
CA ASN A 76 7.78 -12.81 1.83
C ASN A 76 9.21 -12.50 1.39
N LEU A 77 10.17 -13.00 2.15
CA LEU A 77 11.58 -13.01 1.82
C LEU A 77 11.88 -14.28 1.04
N ASN A 78 12.27 -14.11 -0.23
CA ASN A 78 12.70 -15.20 -1.08
C ASN A 78 14.23 -15.23 -1.19
N ILE A 79 14.83 -16.42 -1.10
CA ILE A 79 16.25 -16.67 -1.36
C ILE A 79 16.34 -17.74 -2.45
N ASN A 80 17.09 -17.46 -3.52
CA ASN A 80 17.20 -18.35 -4.69
C ASN A 80 15.84 -18.76 -5.30
N GLY A 81 14.85 -17.88 -5.25
CA GLY A 81 13.49 -18.14 -5.76
C GLY A 81 12.61 -18.98 -4.83
N ASN A 82 13.13 -19.48 -3.71
CA ASN A 82 12.38 -20.20 -2.70
C ASN A 82 11.96 -19.27 -1.56
N SER A 83 10.72 -19.44 -1.10
CA SER A 83 10.20 -18.75 0.09
C SER A 83 11.04 -19.14 1.30
N PHE A 84 11.78 -18.19 1.85
CA PHE A 84 12.63 -18.41 3.02
C PHE A 84 11.87 -18.09 4.30
N LEU A 85 11.17 -16.96 4.32
CA LEU A 85 10.39 -16.51 5.46
C LEU A 85 9.22 -15.66 4.97
N SER A 86 8.03 -15.94 5.48
CA SER A 86 6.85 -15.09 5.28
C SER A 86 6.25 -14.69 6.61
N GLY A 87 5.54 -13.58 6.62
CA GLY A 87 4.75 -13.13 7.76
C GLY A 87 3.77 -12.07 7.37
N ASP A 88 2.91 -11.73 8.31
CA ASP A 88 1.91 -10.68 8.21
C ASP A 88 2.16 -9.63 9.29
N ASN A 89 2.00 -8.36 8.93
CA ASN A 89 1.98 -7.26 9.88
C ASN A 89 0.54 -6.78 10.06
N GLN A 90 0.08 -6.77 11.31
CA GLN A 90 -1.29 -6.38 11.70
C GLN A 90 -1.38 -4.93 12.21
N ASP A 91 -0.25 -4.24 12.37
CA ASP A 91 -0.21 -2.85 12.86
C ASP A 91 -0.59 -1.84 11.77
N GLY A 92 -0.66 -2.30 10.52
CA GLY A 92 -1.08 -1.52 9.38
C GLY A 92 -0.05 -0.47 8.94
N LEU A 93 -0.43 0.31 7.94
CA LEU A 93 0.44 1.30 7.33
C LEU A 93 -0.35 2.46 6.73
N GLU A 94 -0.21 3.63 7.36
CA GLU A 94 -0.71 4.89 6.79
C GLU A 94 0.40 5.65 6.05
N ILE A 95 0.16 6.02 4.80
CA ILE A 95 1.05 6.84 3.96
C ILE A 95 0.24 8.00 3.39
N ALA A 96 0.67 9.23 3.68
CA ALA A 96 -0.01 10.43 3.18
C ALA A 96 -0.03 10.51 1.65
N ALA A 97 -0.94 11.33 1.12
CA ALA A 97 -0.96 11.71 -0.30
C ALA A 97 0.36 12.39 -0.69
N ASN A 98 0.95 11.99 -1.82
CA ASN A 98 2.28 12.41 -2.29
C ASN A 98 3.38 12.23 -1.22
N GLY A 99 3.13 11.35 -0.25
CA GLY A 99 3.95 11.17 0.94
C GLY A 99 4.91 10.00 0.83
N GLN A 100 5.69 9.86 1.88
CA GLN A 100 6.67 8.82 2.05
C GLN A 100 6.70 8.39 3.51
N LYS A 101 6.90 7.09 3.75
CA LYS A 101 7.02 6.54 5.10
C LYS A 101 8.02 5.39 5.13
N THR A 102 8.85 5.38 6.16
CA THR A 102 9.72 4.25 6.46
C THR A 102 8.99 3.24 7.32
N VAL A 103 9.02 1.97 6.89
CA VAL A 103 8.50 0.81 7.58
C VAL A 103 9.69 0.01 8.10
N ASN A 104 9.69 -0.29 9.38
CA ASN A 104 10.71 -1.14 9.99
C ASN A 104 10.17 -2.58 10.06
N LEU A 105 10.82 -3.48 9.33
CA LEU A 105 10.42 -4.89 9.27
C LEU A 105 11.47 -5.76 9.98
N PRO A 106 11.18 -6.25 11.21
CA PRO A 106 12.07 -7.14 11.93
C PRO A 106 11.97 -8.57 11.40
N LEU A 107 13.09 -9.16 11.00
CA LEU A 107 13.19 -10.54 10.53
C LEU A 107 14.25 -11.31 11.33
N THR A 108 13.91 -12.49 11.82
CA THR A 108 14.86 -13.42 12.46
C THR A 108 15.15 -14.57 11.51
N LEU A 109 16.43 -14.77 11.17
CA LEU A 109 16.88 -15.87 10.32
C LEU A 109 17.66 -16.90 11.13
N LYS A 110 17.37 -18.19 10.93
CA LYS A 110 18.14 -19.29 11.51
C LYS A 110 19.27 -19.70 10.57
N PHE A 111 20.47 -19.91 11.11
CA PHE A 111 21.62 -20.34 10.29
C PHE A 111 21.41 -21.70 9.63
N SER A 112 20.65 -22.61 10.27
CA SER A 112 20.27 -23.90 9.68
C SER A 112 19.48 -23.74 8.38
N ASP A 113 18.55 -22.79 8.35
CA ASP A 113 17.63 -22.61 7.23
C ASP A 113 18.39 -21.96 6.07
N ILE A 114 19.29 -21.02 6.37
CA ILE A 114 20.19 -20.41 5.39
C ILE A 114 21.05 -21.50 4.75
N TYR A 115 21.70 -22.35 5.55
CA TYR A 115 22.55 -23.44 5.03
C TYR A 115 21.77 -24.37 4.08
N ASN A 116 20.56 -24.77 4.45
CA ASN A 116 19.71 -25.63 3.63
C ASN A 116 19.25 -24.99 2.30
N THR A 117 19.37 -23.67 2.15
CA THR A 117 18.97 -22.96 0.91
C THR A 117 20.10 -22.93 -0.14
N PHE A 118 21.34 -23.16 0.28
CA PHE A 118 22.53 -23.13 -0.58
C PHE A 118 23.24 -24.49 -0.72
N SER A 119 22.92 -25.47 0.13
CA SER A 119 23.38 -26.85 0.02
C SER A 119 22.48 -27.70 -0.87
#